data_AF-A0A7J6VII8-F1
#
_entry.id   AF-A0A7J6VII8-F1
#
_cell.length_a   1.000
_cell.length_b   1.000
_cell.length_c   1.000
_cell.angle_alpha   90.00
_cell.angle_beta   90.00
_cell.angle_gamma   90.00
#
_symmetry.space_group_name_H-M   'P 1'
#
loop_
_entity.id
_entity.type
_entity.pdbx_description
1 polymer ?
#
loop_
_entity_poly.entity_id
_entity_poly.type
_entity_poly.pdbx_seq_one_letter_code
_entity_poly.pdbx_strand_id
1 'polypeptide(L)'
;MDSGGECGVPTETMYYVPAINREKFWYATDYCMFHFCIADWRKGSEKYEFLERYLAYVDRQKQPWLIFKAHQVLRYSSNSYYAEKGSLRNQWEGRAYKDFGKRTRWTFLSMEMFIIMKGHVYSIRVVAPVKRNQTTKVP
;
A
#
# COMPACT_ATOMS: atom_id res chain seq x y z
N MET A 1 -20.85 7.71 -9.03
CA MET A 1 -20.15 8.71 -8.19
C MET A 1 -20.15 8.13 -6.78
N ASP A 2 -18.97 7.86 -6.22
CA ASP A 2 -18.88 7.00 -5.02
C ASP A 2 -18.92 7.80 -3.72
N SER A 3 -18.53 9.07 -3.74
CA SER A 3 -18.48 9.95 -2.55
C SER A 3 -19.80 10.64 -2.23
N GLY A 4 -20.84 10.50 -3.06
CA GLY A 4 -22.12 11.19 -2.83
C GLY A 4 -22.04 12.73 -2.78
N GLY A 5 -20.95 13.34 -3.25
CA GLY A 5 -20.69 14.78 -3.16
C GLY A 5 -19.85 15.23 -1.95
N GLU A 6 -19.47 14.31 -1.06
CA GLU A 6 -18.70 14.64 0.15
C GLU A 6 -17.24 15.00 -0.12
N CYS A 7 -16.67 14.47 -1.21
CA CYS A 7 -15.30 14.74 -1.67
C CYS A 7 -14.20 14.58 -0.60
N GLY A 8 -14.45 13.79 0.46
CA GLY A 8 -13.49 13.52 1.53
C GLY A 8 -13.54 14.46 2.74
N VAL A 9 -14.29 15.57 2.66
CA VAL A 9 -14.37 16.60 3.71
C VAL A 9 -14.81 16.03 5.08
N PRO A 10 -15.85 15.17 5.16
CA PRO A 10 -16.22 14.57 6.44
C PRO A 10 -15.11 13.66 7.00
N THR A 11 -14.49 12.85 6.14
CA THR A 11 -13.44 11.91 6.56
C THR A 11 -12.21 12.62 7.10
N GLU A 12 -11.73 13.65 6.40
CA GLU A 12 -10.56 14.41 6.85
C GLU A 12 -10.83 15.23 8.10
N THR A 13 -12.08 15.67 8.31
CA THR A 13 -12.45 16.55 9.43
C THR A 13 -12.76 15.75 10.70
N MET A 14 -13.56 14.70 10.58
CA MET A 14 -14.05 13.89 11.71
C MET A 14 -12.98 12.98 12.30
N TYR A 15 -12.05 12.48 11.47
CA TYR A 15 -11.00 11.58 11.92
C TYR A 15 -9.64 12.26 11.89
N TYR A 16 -8.92 12.16 13.02
CA TYR A 16 -7.55 12.61 13.10
C TYR A 16 -6.60 11.50 12.66
N VAL A 17 -5.64 11.86 11.80
CA VAL A 17 -4.52 11.01 11.40
C VAL A 17 -3.24 11.86 11.40
N PRO A 18 -2.07 11.27 11.70
CA PRO A 18 -0.79 11.99 11.73
C PRO A 18 -0.24 12.25 10.31
N ALA A 19 -1.08 12.79 9.42
CA ALA A 19 -0.67 13.19 8.08
C ALA A 19 -0.15 14.63 8.09
N ILE A 20 0.92 14.90 7.32
CA ILE A 20 1.45 16.27 7.12
C ILE A 20 0.36 17.19 6.52
N ASN A 21 -0.48 16.62 5.66
CA ASN A 21 -1.68 17.26 5.13
C ASN A 21 -2.82 16.23 5.16
N ARG A 22 -3.89 16.55 5.91
CA ARG A 22 -5.03 15.65 6.13
C ARG A 22 -5.89 15.45 4.88
N GLU A 23 -5.95 16.43 3.97
CA GLU A 23 -6.64 16.32 2.68
C GLU A 23 -6.03 15.22 1.80
N LYS A 24 -4.71 15.05 1.91
CA LYS A 24 -3.96 14.02 1.18
C LYS A 24 -4.17 12.62 1.77
N PHE A 25 -4.46 12.53 3.07
CA PHE A 25 -4.82 11.31 3.81
C PHE A 25 -3.81 10.14 3.75
N TRP A 26 -2.56 10.38 3.34
CA TRP A 26 -1.47 9.42 3.49
C TRP A 26 -0.56 9.77 4.67
N TYR A 27 -0.20 8.76 5.45
CA TYR A 27 0.59 8.92 6.66
C TYR A 27 1.31 7.63 7.02
N ALA A 28 2.28 7.75 7.91
CA ALA A 28 2.92 6.62 8.56
C ALA A 28 2.75 6.77 10.07
N THR A 29 2.72 5.66 10.78
CA THR A 29 2.63 5.66 12.23
C THR A 29 3.30 4.41 12.79
N ASP A 30 3.81 4.54 14.00
CA ASP A 30 4.55 3.48 14.68
C ASP A 30 3.74 2.97 15.88
N TYR A 31 3.82 1.67 16.10
CA TYR A 31 3.31 1.06 17.32
C TYR A 31 4.26 -0.06 17.75
N CYS A 32 5.07 0.19 18.78
CA CYS A 32 6.07 -0.76 19.25
C CYS A 32 6.99 -1.21 18.08
N MET A 33 7.08 -2.52 17.84
CA MET A 33 7.87 -3.12 16.76
C MET A 33 7.24 -2.99 15.36
N PHE A 34 6.07 -2.37 15.25
CA PHE A 34 5.33 -2.23 14.01
C PHE A 34 5.49 -0.83 13.41
N HIS A 35 5.82 -0.79 12.13
CA HIS A 35 5.86 0.41 11.33
C HIS A 35 4.77 0.33 10.27
N PHE A 36 3.76 1.19 10.39
CA PHE A 36 2.62 1.24 9.48
C PHE A 36 2.78 2.36 8.47
N CYS A 37 2.50 2.04 7.20
CA CYS A 37 2.39 3.04 6.15
C CYS A 37 1.03 2.93 5.46
N ILE A 38 0.30 4.04 5.40
CA ILE A 38 -1.05 4.13 4.84
C ILE A 38 -0.98 5.06 3.63
N ALA A 39 -1.11 4.50 2.43
CA ALA A 39 -1.17 5.29 1.19
C ALA A 39 -1.70 4.46 0.02
N ASP A 40 -2.33 5.13 -0.94
CA ASP A 40 -2.59 4.55 -2.27
C ASP A 40 -1.38 4.76 -3.20
N TRP A 41 -1.15 3.88 -4.16
CA TRP A 41 0.12 3.83 -4.89
C TRP A 41 0.05 4.37 -6.32
N ARG A 42 0.83 5.43 -6.63
CA ARG A 42 1.00 5.90 -8.02
C ARG A 42 2.40 6.44 -8.27
N LYS A 43 3.18 5.81 -9.16
CA LYS A 43 4.55 6.27 -9.50
C LYS A 43 4.54 7.72 -10.00
N GLY A 44 5.52 8.50 -9.55
CA GLY A 44 5.69 9.91 -9.95
C GLY A 44 4.73 10.88 -9.28
N SER A 45 4.03 10.45 -8.24
CA SER A 45 3.22 11.33 -7.39
C SER A 45 3.94 11.66 -6.09
N GLU A 46 3.58 12.75 -5.44
CA GLU A 46 4.14 13.17 -4.16
C GLU A 46 4.01 12.07 -3.09
N LYS A 47 2.89 11.36 -3.05
CA LYS A 47 2.69 10.20 -2.15
C LYS A 47 3.67 9.05 -2.39
N TYR A 48 4.18 8.89 -3.62
CA TYR A 48 5.20 7.89 -3.92
C TYR A 48 6.57 8.30 -3.35
N GLU A 49 6.91 9.59 -3.43
CA GLU A 49 8.13 10.10 -2.79
C GLU A 49 8.06 10.03 -1.26
N PHE A 50 6.88 10.32 -0.71
CA PHE A 50 6.58 10.09 0.70
C PHE A 50 6.84 8.62 1.09
N LEU A 51 6.29 7.66 0.34
CA LEU A 51 6.49 6.23 0.59
C LEU A 51 7.97 5.83 0.54
N GLU A 52 8.71 6.29 -0.47
CA GLU A 52 10.15 6.00 -0.57
C GLU A 52 10.95 6.57 0.60
N ARG A 53 10.64 7.79 1.05
CA ARG A 53 11.30 8.42 2.19
C ARG A 53 11.00 7.71 3.50
N TYR A 54 9.73 7.40 3.76
CA TYR A 54 9.32 6.79 5.03
C TYR A 54 9.86 5.36 5.19
N LEU A 55 9.77 4.54 4.14
CA LEU A 55 10.29 3.17 4.21
C LEU A 55 11.83 3.11 4.29
N ALA A 56 12.53 4.14 3.80
CA ALA A 56 13.99 4.20 3.88
C ALA A 56 14.52 4.54 5.29
N TYR A 57 13.70 5.15 6.14
CA TYR A 57 14.12 5.59 7.47
C TYR A 57 13.98 4.50 8.55
N VAL A 58 13.26 3.41 8.28
CA VAL A 58 12.91 2.41 9.30
C VAL A 58 14.11 1.56 9.71
N ASP A 59 14.43 1.59 11.01
CA ASP A 59 15.40 0.68 11.64
C ASP A 59 14.77 -0.71 11.80
N ARG A 60 15.10 -1.62 10.89
CA ARG A 60 14.55 -2.98 10.87
C ARG A 60 14.97 -3.84 12.06
N GLN A 61 16.03 -3.48 12.79
CA GLN A 61 16.43 -4.20 14.00
C GLN A 61 15.47 -3.89 15.16
N LYS A 62 15.01 -2.64 15.25
CA LYS A 62 14.05 -2.21 16.29
C LYS A 62 12.60 -2.45 15.87
N GLN A 63 12.30 -2.24 14.60
CA GLN A 63 10.96 -2.35 14.03
C GLN A 63 10.96 -3.32 12.83
N PRO A 64 11.02 -4.64 13.10
CA PRO A 64 11.08 -5.65 12.04
C PRO A 64 9.79 -5.72 11.21
N TRP A 65 8.64 -5.34 11.79
CA TRP A 65 7.32 -5.52 11.20
C TRP A 65 6.88 -4.30 10.38
N LEU A 66 7.15 -4.35 9.07
CA LEU A 66 6.61 -3.36 8.13
C LEU A 66 5.21 -3.79 7.67
N ILE A 67 4.22 -2.91 7.85
CA ILE A 67 2.85 -3.13 7.41
C ILE A 67 2.45 -1.99 6.49
N PHE A 68 1.88 -2.33 5.35
CA PHE A 68 1.34 -1.32 4.44
C PHE A 68 -0.13 -1.58 4.18
N LYS A 69 -0.89 -0.49 4.22
CA LYS A 69 -2.33 -0.52 4.06
C LYS A 69 -2.73 0.47 2.99
N ALA A 70 -3.61 0.02 2.10
CA ALA A 70 -4.21 0.83 1.07
C ALA A 70 -5.69 0.50 0.97
N HIS A 71 -6.51 1.44 0.51
CA HIS A 71 -7.93 1.13 0.30
C HIS A 71 -8.09 0.28 -0.97
N GLN A 72 -7.45 0.70 -2.05
CA GLN A 72 -7.54 0.06 -3.36
C GLN A 72 -6.72 -1.23 -3.46
N VAL A 73 -7.17 -2.16 -4.33
CA VAL A 73 -6.45 -3.41 -4.56
C VAL A 73 -5.21 -3.19 -5.43
N LEU A 74 -4.06 -3.05 -4.77
CA LEU A 74 -2.78 -2.77 -5.44
C LEU A 74 -2.09 -3.97 -6.15
N ARG A 75 -2.44 -5.23 -5.83
CA ARG A 75 -1.61 -6.40 -6.21
C ARG A 75 -2.38 -7.62 -6.70
N TYR A 76 -3.06 -8.33 -5.80
CA TYR A 76 -3.85 -9.50 -6.12
C TYR A 76 -5.21 -9.41 -5.46
N SER A 77 -6.23 -9.67 -6.26
CA SER A 77 -7.61 -9.94 -5.90
C SER A 77 -8.15 -10.86 -6.98
N SER A 78 -9.02 -11.79 -6.59
CA SER A 78 -9.76 -12.66 -7.51
C SER A 78 -11.22 -12.22 -7.62
N ASN A 79 -11.54 -10.97 -7.26
CA ASN A 79 -12.89 -10.45 -7.40
C ASN A 79 -13.28 -10.48 -8.89
N SER A 80 -14.51 -10.92 -9.17
CA SER A 80 -15.09 -10.98 -10.52
C SER A 80 -14.94 -9.65 -11.26
N TYR A 81 -15.11 -8.51 -10.59
CA TYR A 81 -14.94 -7.18 -11.19
C TYR A 81 -13.57 -6.98 -11.84
N TYR A 82 -12.49 -7.42 -11.17
CA TYR A 82 -11.15 -7.32 -11.75
C TYR A 82 -10.94 -8.40 -12.81
N ALA A 83 -11.45 -9.61 -12.58
CA ALA A 83 -11.31 -10.74 -13.51
C ALA A 83 -11.99 -10.48 -14.87
N GLU A 84 -13.21 -9.92 -14.87
CA GLU A 84 -13.94 -9.49 -16.08
C GLU A 84 -13.17 -8.44 -16.86
N LYS A 85 -12.38 -7.61 -16.16
CA LYS A 85 -11.49 -6.61 -16.77
C LYS A 85 -10.11 -7.17 -17.14
N GLY A 86 -9.92 -8.50 -17.08
CA GLY A 86 -8.66 -9.17 -17.40
C GLY A 86 -7.52 -8.81 -16.44
N SER A 87 -7.82 -8.45 -15.19
CA SER A 87 -6.84 -7.99 -14.21
C SER A 87 -7.03 -8.67 -12.85
N LEU A 88 -5.99 -8.68 -12.02
CA LEU A 88 -6.05 -9.11 -10.61
C LEU A 88 -5.99 -7.93 -9.63
N ARG A 89 -6.06 -6.71 -10.16
CA ARG A 89 -5.85 -5.44 -9.45
C ARG A 89 -6.40 -4.29 -10.27
N ASN A 90 -6.32 -3.08 -9.71
CA ASN A 90 -6.73 -1.90 -10.46
C ASN A 90 -5.83 -1.60 -11.70
N GLN A 91 -6.49 -1.06 -12.73
CA GLN A 91 -5.96 -0.61 -14.03
C GLN A 91 -4.65 0.20 -13.92
N TRP A 92 -4.68 1.16 -12.99
CA TRP A 92 -3.80 2.32 -12.97
C TRP A 92 -2.50 2.11 -12.21
N GLU A 93 -2.40 1.09 -11.37
CA GLU A 93 -1.29 0.93 -10.42
C GLU A 93 -0.37 -0.25 -10.76
N GLY A 94 -0.79 -1.11 -11.69
CA GLY A 94 -0.04 -2.29 -12.10
C GLY A 94 1.31 -2.01 -12.80
N ARG A 95 1.52 -0.79 -13.29
CA ARG A 95 2.79 -0.36 -13.93
C ARG A 95 3.79 0.23 -12.94
N ALA A 96 3.32 0.86 -11.87
CA ALA A 96 4.17 1.53 -10.87
C ALA A 96 5.02 0.53 -10.05
N TYR A 97 4.53 -0.69 -9.88
CA TYR A 97 5.19 -1.78 -9.16
C TYR A 97 6.56 -2.18 -9.74
N LYS A 98 6.74 -2.14 -11.07
CA LYS A 98 7.98 -2.62 -11.71
C LYS A 98 9.20 -1.74 -11.40
N ASP A 99 8.96 -0.50 -11.01
CA ASP A 99 10.00 0.52 -10.84
C ASP A 99 10.22 0.96 -9.39
N PHE A 100 9.37 0.51 -8.48
CA PHE A 100 9.49 0.87 -7.07
C PHE A 100 10.74 0.30 -6.43
N GLY A 101 11.45 1.17 -5.72
CA GLY A 101 12.68 0.82 -5.00
C GLY A 101 13.92 0.68 -5.91
N LYS A 102 13.80 0.94 -7.22
CA LYS A 102 14.97 1.00 -8.13
C LYS A 102 15.97 2.10 -7.76
N ARG A 103 15.52 3.20 -7.14
CA ARG A 103 16.38 4.32 -6.73
C ARG A 103 17.02 4.15 -5.36
N THR A 104 16.44 3.34 -4.48
CA THR A 104 16.80 3.32 -3.07
C THR A 104 17.56 2.06 -2.63
N ARG A 105 18.19 1.29 -3.54
CA ARG A 105 18.76 -0.07 -3.27
C ARG A 105 17.77 -1.09 -2.67
N TRP A 106 16.57 -0.65 -2.32
CA TRP A 106 15.38 -1.43 -2.06
C TRP A 106 14.88 -2.06 -3.36
N THR A 107 15.74 -2.89 -3.97
CA THR A 107 15.29 -3.88 -4.94
C THR A 107 14.12 -4.58 -4.28
N PHE A 108 13.06 -4.84 -5.06
CA PHE A 108 11.84 -5.58 -4.73
C PHE A 108 11.98 -6.85 -3.82
N LEU A 109 13.20 -7.26 -3.49
CA LEU A 109 13.54 -8.11 -2.33
C LEU A 109 13.15 -7.54 -0.96
N SER A 110 12.98 -6.23 -0.79
CA SER A 110 12.59 -5.63 0.50
C SER A 110 11.10 -5.37 0.64
N MET A 111 10.27 -6.11 -0.10
CA MET A 111 8.95 -6.45 0.39
C MET A 111 9.07 -7.53 1.48
N GLU A 112 9.81 -7.24 2.55
CA GLU A 112 9.50 -7.75 3.88
C GLU A 112 8.46 -6.83 4.55
N MET A 113 7.58 -6.24 3.75
CA MET A 113 6.26 -5.93 4.26
C MET A 113 5.59 -7.27 4.51
N PHE A 114 5.53 -7.64 5.79
CA PHE A 114 4.95 -8.91 6.21
C PHE A 114 3.48 -9.00 5.78
N ILE A 115 2.77 -7.88 5.76
CA ILE A 115 1.33 -7.86 5.50
C ILE A 115 0.95 -6.65 4.66
N ILE A 116 0.24 -6.91 3.55
CA ILE A 116 -0.46 -5.88 2.76
C ILE A 116 -1.95 -6.07 2.99
N MET A 117 -2.58 -5.12 3.68
CA MET A 117 -4.02 -5.13 3.89
C MET A 117 -4.72 -4.20 2.91
N LYS A 118 -5.81 -4.68 2.32
CA LYS A 118 -6.60 -3.97 1.31
C LYS A 118 -8.06 -4.05 1.65
N GLY A 119 -8.78 -2.99 1.31
CA GLY A 119 -10.23 -2.94 1.37
C GLY A 119 -10.85 -3.03 -0.02
N HIS A 120 -11.96 -2.31 -0.18
CA HIS A 120 -12.73 -2.14 -1.42
C HIS A 120 -13.46 -3.40 -1.94
N VAL A 121 -12.83 -4.57 -1.80
CA VAL A 121 -13.47 -5.86 -2.07
C VAL A 121 -13.98 -6.45 -0.76
N TYR A 122 -15.30 -6.68 -0.67
CA TYR A 122 -15.97 -7.24 0.51
C TYR A 122 -15.77 -8.76 0.65
N SER A 123 -14.52 -9.22 0.71
CA SER A 123 -14.16 -10.61 1.04
C SER A 123 -12.77 -10.69 1.66
N ILE A 124 -12.50 -11.73 2.45
CA ILE A 124 -11.19 -11.98 3.05
C ILE A 124 -10.37 -12.87 2.11
N ARG A 125 -9.11 -12.47 1.86
CA ARG A 125 -8.18 -13.27 1.08
C ARG A 125 -6.77 -13.13 1.62
N VAL A 126 -6.11 -14.27 1.78
CA VAL A 126 -4.69 -14.37 2.11
C VAL A 126 -3.96 -14.94 0.89
N VAL A 127 -2.84 -14.33 0.52
CA VAL A 127 -2.00 -14.77 -0.60
C VAL A 127 -0.68 -15.23 -0.02
N ALA A 128 -0.14 -16.34 -0.54
CA ALA A 128 1.19 -16.81 -0.20
C ALA A 128 2.26 -15.71 -0.45
N PRO A 129 3.45 -15.82 0.14
CA PRO A 129 4.56 -14.95 -0.23
C PRO A 129 4.83 -15.09 -1.73
N VAL A 130 4.87 -13.97 -2.44
CA VAL A 130 5.01 -13.94 -3.89
C VAL A 130 6.07 -12.92 -4.26
N LYS A 131 6.94 -13.29 -5.20
CA LYS A 131 7.91 -12.40 -5.85
C LYS A 131 7.77 -12.57 -7.36
N ARG A 132 7.57 -11.46 -8.08
CA ARG A 132 7.38 -11.48 -9.55
C ARG A 132 6.31 -12.48 -10.03
N ASN A 133 5.17 -12.54 -9.34
CA ASN A 133 4.07 -13.47 -9.61
C ASN A 133 4.40 -14.97 -9.43
N GLN A 134 5.54 -15.30 -8.83
CA GLN A 134 5.88 -16.67 -8.44
C GLN A 134 5.83 -16.78 -6.92
N THR A 135 5.29 -17.90 -6.42
CA THR A 135 5.30 -18.19 -4.99
C THR A 135 6.72 -18.38 -4.50
N THR A 136 7.02 -17.83 -3.33
CA THR A 136 8.30 -18.00 -2.65
C THR A 136 8.04 -18.61 -1.29
N LYS A 137 8.98 -19.42 -0.80
CA LYS A 137 8.96 -19.82 0.61
C LYS A 137 9.34 -18.60 1.46
N VAL A 138 8.70 -18.45 2.61
CA VAL A 138 9.25 -17.58 3.67
C VAL A 138 10.55 -18.27 4.11
N PRO A 139 11.70 -17.58 4.18
CA PRO A 139 12.90 -18.16 4.78
C PRO A 139 12.63 -18.61 6.22
#